data_AF-A0A3G2S5U7-F1
#
_entry.id   AF-A0A3G2S5U7-F1
#
_cell.length_a   1.000
_cell.length_b   1.000
_cell.length_c   1.000
_cell.angle_alpha   90.00
_cell.angle_beta   90.00
_cell.angle_gamma   90.00
#
_symmetry.space_group_name_H-M   'P 1'
#
loop_
_entity.id
_entity.type
_entity.pdbx_description
1 polymer ?
#
loop_
_entity_poly.entity_id
_entity_poly.type
_entity_poly.pdbx_seq_one_letter_code
_entity_poly.pdbx_strand_id
1 'polypeptide(L)'
;MSWCAASAVLNHGAVAPSSRAGRTRVPTSMQLVLLEHSIAQSSVGLCREMIVRAVERSCPVVVVCVQRQPQLYPSGAGVHVIDYHYRSVHDGMSLTHVERSILAAVDKLAQHTRMTVVLDSLDALVESTQCSDRAAYAFVRRLLSFLPRFSRVVLGYDGDPTASAASLVSSLRCPQLWVGIQPMHDVLSGPPWTHATLSVRVHPAAFVRYIHETYGLAPPASHASLRRAAYEDALLTYPNDDAMPPDTSPDMRFWSVVHHAARRGPWGVLDEPGSTGWWGAPPTRWASLEAGAARTHSEPVMSWDDILQDTDGCLFLETHIYQSTGKQVDEWALCAYDTHHRLRIKALDHYATAPIAPPPPQHTQVPFNLHETPQQRERRDQVPLPFAYQLQDATPRGSTGQSTIFFDPESEDDEDDDDPDDDLDI
;
A
#
# COMPACT_ATOMS: atom_id res chain seq x y z
N MET A 1 -6.07 -6.87 -22.05
CA MET A 1 -5.08 -7.22 -21.00
C MET A 1 -5.54 -6.68 -19.66
N SER A 2 -6.20 -7.39 -18.75
CA SER A 2 -6.52 -6.80 -17.43
C SER A 2 -5.24 -6.24 -16.76
N TRP A 3 -5.31 -5.09 -16.08
CA TRP A 3 -4.13 -4.50 -15.42
C TRP A 3 -4.05 -5.02 -13.96
N CYS A 4 -2.85 -5.12 -13.39
CA CYS A 4 -2.58 -5.58 -12.02
C CYS A 4 -1.59 -4.62 -11.36
N ALA A 5 -1.85 -4.24 -10.11
CA ALA A 5 -1.04 -3.29 -9.37
C ALA A 5 0.36 -3.84 -9.09
N ALA A 6 0.48 -5.07 -8.61
CA ALA A 6 1.77 -5.72 -8.35
C ALA A 6 2.63 -5.82 -9.62
N SER A 7 2.01 -6.14 -10.76
CA SER A 7 2.68 -6.12 -12.06
C SER A 7 3.14 -4.72 -12.42
N ALA A 8 2.33 -3.69 -12.22
CA ALA A 8 2.75 -2.32 -12.48
C ALA A 8 3.93 -1.91 -11.59
N VAL A 9 3.89 -2.21 -10.29
CA VAL A 9 4.98 -1.97 -9.34
C VAL A 9 6.27 -2.66 -9.79
N LEU A 10 6.25 -3.96 -10.06
CA LEU A 10 7.46 -4.70 -10.43
C LEU A 10 8.00 -4.34 -11.82
N ASN A 11 7.11 -4.04 -12.77
CA ASN A 11 7.47 -4.00 -14.19
C ASN A 11 7.70 -2.61 -14.78
N HIS A 12 7.61 -1.55 -13.97
CA HIS A 12 7.47 -0.20 -14.52
C HIS A 12 6.30 -0.11 -15.51
N GLY A 13 5.20 -0.78 -15.15
CA GLY A 13 4.02 -0.91 -15.99
C GLY A 13 3.09 0.29 -15.89
N ALA A 14 2.25 0.47 -16.91
CA ALA A 14 1.22 1.50 -16.90
C ALA A 14 0.17 1.20 -15.82
N VAL A 15 -0.18 2.23 -15.06
CA VAL A 15 -1.28 2.21 -14.10
C VAL A 15 -2.54 2.70 -14.82
N ALA A 16 -3.44 1.82 -15.21
CA ALA A 16 -4.67 2.21 -15.92
C ALA A 16 -5.89 1.68 -15.15
N PRO A 17 -6.82 2.54 -14.71
CA PRO A 17 -8.05 2.04 -14.13
C PRO A 17 -8.83 1.34 -15.23
N SER A 18 -9.25 0.09 -15.01
CA SER A 18 -10.13 -0.61 -15.93
C SER A 18 -11.50 0.09 -15.95
N SER A 19 -11.73 1.03 -16.86
CA SER A 19 -13.11 1.38 -17.20
C SER A 19 -13.67 0.22 -18.01
N ARG A 20 -14.79 -0.38 -17.54
CA ARG A 20 -15.56 -1.38 -18.31
C ARG A 20 -16.04 -0.86 -19.67
N ALA A 21 -15.98 0.45 -19.92
CA ALA A 21 -16.21 1.05 -21.22
C ALA A 21 -14.88 1.23 -21.97
N GLY A 22 -14.82 0.74 -23.22
CA GLY A 22 -13.62 0.59 -24.04
C GLY A 22 -12.95 1.90 -24.51
N ARG A 23 -12.56 2.78 -23.59
CA ARG A 23 -11.65 3.88 -23.88
C ARG A 23 -10.20 3.42 -23.74
N THR A 24 -9.39 3.87 -24.68
CA THR A 24 -7.94 3.67 -24.77
C THR A 24 -7.27 3.92 -23.43
N ARG A 25 -6.38 3.00 -23.02
CA ARG A 25 -5.58 3.17 -21.81
C ARG A 25 -4.63 4.33 -22.04
N VAL A 26 -4.79 5.39 -21.28
CA VAL A 26 -3.76 6.43 -21.22
C VAL A 26 -2.76 5.97 -20.16
N PRO A 27 -1.53 5.57 -20.54
CA PRO A 27 -0.50 5.25 -19.56
C PRO A 27 -0.19 6.50 -18.74
N THR A 28 0.02 6.31 -17.44
CA THR A 28 0.45 7.39 -16.56
C THR A 28 1.77 7.97 -17.04
N SER A 29 1.81 9.30 -17.14
CA SER A 29 2.98 10.05 -17.59
C SER A 29 4.14 10.03 -16.61
N MET A 30 3.89 10.02 -15.29
CA MET A 30 4.91 9.85 -14.26
C MET A 30 4.38 9.00 -13.11
N GLN A 31 5.27 8.30 -12.44
CA GLN A 31 4.95 7.48 -11.27
C GLN A 31 5.86 7.81 -10.10
N LEU A 32 5.27 8.03 -8.94
CA LEU A 32 5.97 8.04 -7.66
C LEU A 32 5.62 6.74 -6.92
N VAL A 33 6.61 5.93 -6.57
CA VAL A 33 6.45 4.71 -5.79
C VAL A 33 7.02 4.96 -4.40
N LEU A 34 6.18 4.94 -3.38
CA LEU A 34 6.56 5.01 -1.97
C LEU A 34 6.66 3.57 -1.47
N LEU A 35 7.87 3.13 -1.20
CA LEU A 35 8.19 1.76 -0.82
C LEU A 35 8.46 1.69 0.68
N GLU A 36 7.45 1.26 1.43
CA GLU A 36 7.56 1.10 2.87
C GLU A 36 8.40 -0.13 3.20
N HIS A 37 9.28 0.01 4.20
CA HIS A 37 9.91 -1.10 4.87
C HIS A 37 9.69 -0.99 6.38
N SER A 38 9.86 -2.11 7.08
CA SER A 38 9.82 -2.15 8.53
C SER A 38 10.97 -3.00 9.04
N ILE A 39 11.23 -2.95 10.36
CA ILE A 39 12.16 -3.86 11.02
C ILE A 39 11.81 -5.35 10.78
N ALA A 40 10.53 -5.64 10.56
CA ALA A 40 10.04 -6.97 10.28
C ALA A 40 10.27 -7.43 8.84
N GLN A 41 10.27 -6.51 7.90
CA GLN A 41 10.36 -6.83 6.48
C GLN A 41 11.06 -5.70 5.72
N SER A 42 12.26 -6.01 5.24
CA SER A 42 13.00 -5.15 4.33
C SER A 42 12.36 -5.14 2.94
N SER A 43 12.33 -3.97 2.31
CA SER A 43 11.88 -3.78 0.94
C SER A 43 12.99 -3.99 -0.11
N VAL A 44 14.22 -4.31 0.33
CA VAL A 44 15.38 -4.48 -0.55
C VAL A 44 15.14 -5.55 -1.60
N GLY A 45 14.57 -6.71 -1.25
CA GLY A 45 14.29 -7.79 -2.21
C GLY A 45 13.39 -7.33 -3.35
N LEU A 46 12.29 -6.63 -3.01
CA LEU A 46 11.38 -6.04 -3.98
C LEU A 46 12.08 -4.97 -4.84
N CYS A 47 12.86 -4.08 -4.20
CA CYS A 47 13.60 -3.04 -4.90
C CYS A 47 14.62 -3.62 -5.88
N ARG A 48 15.36 -4.67 -5.49
CA ARG A 48 16.31 -5.37 -6.38
C ARG A 48 15.60 -5.92 -7.60
N GLU A 49 14.47 -6.59 -7.41
CA GLU A 49 13.68 -7.14 -8.52
C GLU A 49 13.16 -6.03 -9.45
N MET A 50 12.68 -4.91 -8.91
CA MET A 50 12.28 -3.74 -9.72
C MET A 50 13.44 -3.20 -10.58
N ILE A 51 14.65 -3.13 -10.02
CA ILE A 51 15.85 -2.67 -10.74
C ILE A 51 16.19 -3.66 -11.87
N VAL A 52 16.24 -4.96 -11.57
CA VAL A 52 16.55 -5.99 -12.58
C VAL A 52 15.53 -5.95 -13.73
N ARG A 53 14.24 -5.92 -13.41
CA ARG A 53 13.15 -5.85 -14.41
C ARG A 53 13.16 -4.57 -15.23
N ALA A 54 13.62 -3.45 -14.67
CA ALA A 54 13.78 -2.21 -15.40
C ALA A 54 14.91 -2.33 -16.43
N VAL A 55 16.06 -2.85 -16.03
CA VAL A 55 17.23 -3.07 -16.91
C VAL A 55 16.90 -4.05 -18.03
N GLU A 56 16.22 -5.17 -17.73
CA GLU A 56 15.75 -6.15 -18.73
C GLU A 56 14.84 -5.51 -19.80
N ARG A 57 14.11 -4.45 -19.44
CA ARG A 57 13.26 -3.67 -20.34
C ARG A 57 13.96 -2.46 -20.97
N SER A 58 15.29 -2.43 -20.93
CA SER A 58 16.12 -1.33 -21.43
C SER A 58 15.74 0.03 -20.82
N CYS A 59 15.29 0.03 -19.57
CA CYS A 59 14.99 1.23 -18.79
C CYS A 59 16.18 1.48 -17.84
N PRO A 60 16.99 2.52 -18.06
CA PRO A 60 18.12 2.81 -17.19
C PRO A 60 17.65 3.16 -15.78
N VAL A 61 18.47 2.83 -14.80
CA VAL A 61 18.18 3.01 -13.38
C VAL A 61 19.27 3.83 -12.72
N VAL A 62 18.88 4.87 -11.98
CA VAL A 62 19.76 5.59 -11.05
C VAL A 62 19.41 5.15 -9.64
N VAL A 63 20.37 4.59 -8.91
CA VAL A 63 20.17 4.15 -7.51
C VAL A 63 20.97 5.08 -6.60
N VAL A 64 20.29 5.77 -5.71
CA VAL A 64 20.86 6.66 -4.70
C VAL A 64 20.82 5.93 -3.37
N CYS A 65 22.00 5.55 -2.88
CA CYS A 65 22.17 4.79 -1.65
C CYS A 65 22.51 5.74 -0.50
N VAL A 66 21.58 6.01 0.40
CA VAL A 66 21.77 6.89 1.57
C VAL A 66 21.79 6.09 2.86
N GLN A 67 20.99 5.03 2.97
CA GLN A 67 20.94 4.19 4.17
C GLN A 67 21.64 2.84 3.99
N ARG A 68 21.69 2.32 2.77
CA ARG A 68 22.13 0.95 2.50
C ARG A 68 23.42 0.92 1.69
N GLN A 69 24.20 -0.14 1.87
CA GLN A 69 25.41 -0.33 1.07
C GLN A 69 25.06 -0.57 -0.41
N PRO A 70 25.78 0.04 -1.36
CA PRO A 70 25.59 -0.15 -2.81
C PRO A 70 25.56 -1.62 -3.27
N GLN A 71 26.30 -2.49 -2.57
CA GLN A 71 26.45 -3.92 -2.88
C GLN A 71 25.13 -4.71 -2.76
N LEU A 72 24.16 -4.17 -2.03
CA LEU A 72 22.83 -4.77 -1.90
C LEU A 72 22.00 -4.63 -3.18
N TYR A 73 22.36 -3.70 -4.06
CA TYR A 73 21.65 -3.44 -5.31
C TYR A 73 22.38 -4.06 -6.51
N PRO A 74 21.65 -4.47 -7.57
CA PRO A 74 22.27 -4.92 -8.80
C PRO A 74 23.16 -3.82 -9.38
N SER A 75 24.37 -4.17 -9.81
CA SER A 75 25.27 -3.28 -10.53
C SER A 75 25.53 -3.84 -11.93
N GLY A 76 25.76 -2.96 -12.91
CA GLY A 76 26.00 -3.38 -14.30
C GLY A 76 25.58 -2.36 -15.34
N ALA A 77 25.59 -2.76 -16.61
CA ALA A 77 25.14 -1.93 -17.71
C ALA A 77 23.67 -1.52 -17.50
N GLY A 78 23.38 -0.22 -17.62
CA GLY A 78 22.05 0.34 -17.39
C GLY A 78 21.72 0.70 -15.94
N VAL A 79 22.61 0.45 -14.97
CA VAL A 79 22.45 0.91 -13.58
C VAL A 79 23.57 1.88 -13.21
N HIS A 80 23.21 3.07 -12.73
CA HIS A 80 24.14 4.06 -12.20
C HIS A 80 23.92 4.21 -10.69
N VAL A 81 24.93 3.89 -9.89
CA VAL A 81 24.84 3.96 -8.43
C VAL A 81 25.54 5.21 -7.92
N ILE A 82 24.84 5.97 -7.06
CA ILE A 82 25.35 7.12 -6.34
C ILE A 82 25.39 6.76 -4.86
N ASP A 83 26.58 6.77 -4.27
CA ASP A 83 26.81 6.31 -2.89
C ASP A 83 26.94 7.49 -1.91
N TYR A 84 26.01 7.53 -0.96
CA TYR A 84 25.96 8.42 0.19
C TYR A 84 25.84 7.65 1.52
N HIS A 85 26.02 6.32 1.55
CA HIS A 85 25.72 5.48 2.72
C HIS A 85 26.44 5.92 4.02
N TYR A 86 27.64 6.49 3.90
CA TYR A 86 28.44 7.01 5.01
C TYR A 86 28.57 8.54 5.01
N ARG A 87 27.74 9.26 4.25
CA ARG A 87 27.84 10.71 4.12
C ARG A 87 26.76 11.42 4.94
N SER A 88 27.14 12.58 5.47
CA SER A 88 26.31 13.42 6.32
C SER A 88 26.50 14.90 5.99
N VAL A 89 25.76 15.79 6.68
CA VAL A 89 25.96 17.25 6.62
C VAL A 89 27.44 17.61 6.87
N HIS A 90 28.13 16.86 7.73
CA HIS A 90 29.53 17.13 8.07
C HIS A 90 30.48 16.84 6.89
N ASP A 91 30.05 15.99 5.95
CA ASP A 91 30.72 15.72 4.69
C ASP A 91 30.27 16.68 3.56
N GLY A 92 29.51 17.73 3.90
CA GLY A 92 28.94 18.69 2.96
C GLY A 92 27.72 18.18 2.20
N MET A 93 27.08 17.11 2.67
CA MET A 93 25.86 16.59 2.04
C MET A 93 24.70 17.58 2.23
N SER A 94 24.05 17.92 1.12
CA SER A 94 22.85 18.77 1.10
C SER A 94 21.92 18.29 -0.01
N LEU A 95 20.63 18.64 0.08
CA LEU A 95 19.65 18.30 -0.95
C LEU A 95 20.08 18.79 -2.34
N THR A 96 20.69 19.98 -2.43
CA THR A 96 21.16 20.53 -3.72
C THR A 96 22.35 19.75 -4.29
N HIS A 97 23.22 19.22 -3.42
CA HIS A 97 24.32 18.35 -3.83
C HIS A 97 23.81 17.00 -4.36
N VAL A 98 22.84 16.40 -3.66
CA VAL A 98 22.19 15.15 -4.09
C VAL A 98 21.45 15.36 -5.40
N GLU A 99 20.67 16.45 -5.51
CA GLU A 99 19.94 16.84 -6.72
C GLU A 99 20.87 16.99 -7.92
N ARG A 100 21.99 17.69 -7.76
CA ARG A 100 23.00 17.87 -8.82
C ARG A 100 23.62 16.54 -9.26
N SER A 101 23.85 15.62 -8.32
CA SER A 101 24.44 14.32 -8.62
C SER A 101 23.46 13.41 -9.37
N ILE A 102 22.17 13.45 -9.00
CA ILE A 102 21.10 12.78 -9.74
C ILE A 102 20.99 13.38 -11.14
N LEU A 103 20.94 14.70 -11.27
CA LEU A 103 20.88 15.38 -12.57
C LEU A 103 22.05 14.99 -13.47
N ALA A 104 23.28 15.01 -12.95
CA ALA A 104 24.46 14.60 -13.71
C ALA A 104 24.40 13.12 -14.15
N ALA A 105 23.75 12.25 -13.37
CA ALA A 105 23.51 10.86 -13.75
C ALA A 105 22.41 10.75 -14.82
N VAL A 106 21.33 11.51 -14.67
CA VAL A 106 20.23 11.60 -15.65
C VAL A 106 20.76 12.09 -16.99
N ASP A 107 21.55 13.16 -17.02
CA ASP A 107 22.14 13.71 -18.25
C ASP A 107 23.04 12.71 -18.98
N LYS A 108 23.81 11.91 -18.23
CA LYS A 108 24.63 10.82 -18.81
C LYS A 108 23.76 9.71 -19.41
N LEU A 109 22.57 9.50 -18.85
CA LEU A 109 21.60 8.49 -19.27
C LEU A 109 20.51 9.07 -20.20
N ALA A 110 20.58 10.35 -20.55
CA ALA A 110 19.54 11.10 -21.25
C ALA A 110 19.28 10.64 -22.70
N GLN A 111 20.02 9.65 -23.19
CA GLN A 111 19.72 8.97 -24.45
C GLN A 111 18.42 8.13 -24.39
N HIS A 112 17.86 7.91 -23.20
CA HIS A 112 16.68 7.05 -23.00
C HIS A 112 15.38 7.86 -22.82
N THR A 113 14.28 7.33 -23.38
CA THR A 113 12.95 7.98 -23.35
C THR A 113 12.23 7.87 -22.01
N ARG A 114 12.65 6.95 -21.14
CA ARG A 114 12.12 6.72 -19.80
C ARG A 114 13.21 6.19 -18.89
N MET A 115 13.13 6.45 -17.59
CA MET A 115 14.09 5.92 -16.62
C MET A 115 13.47 5.68 -15.23
N THR A 116 14.21 4.99 -14.36
CA THR A 116 13.82 4.79 -12.96
C THR A 116 14.85 5.39 -12.04
N VAL A 117 14.45 6.27 -11.12
CA VAL A 117 15.30 6.77 -10.05
C VAL A 117 14.85 6.11 -8.75
N VAL A 118 15.78 5.51 -8.02
CA VAL A 118 15.56 4.86 -6.73
C VAL A 118 16.33 5.63 -5.67
N LEU A 119 15.63 6.12 -4.65
CA LEU A 119 16.22 6.57 -3.39
C LEU A 119 15.91 5.50 -2.35
N ASP A 120 16.94 4.89 -1.77
CA ASP A 120 16.76 3.74 -0.88
C ASP A 120 16.07 4.07 0.46
N SER A 121 16.26 5.29 0.96
CA SER A 121 15.71 5.77 2.24
C SER A 121 15.54 7.28 2.26
N LEU A 122 14.30 7.72 2.45
CA LEU A 122 13.92 9.11 2.64
C LEU A 122 14.26 9.58 4.05
N ASP A 123 14.13 8.72 5.05
CA ASP A 123 14.47 9.00 6.45
C ASP A 123 15.95 9.34 6.58
N ALA A 124 16.82 8.49 6.04
CA ALA A 124 18.26 8.73 6.06
C ALA A 124 18.65 9.98 5.25
N LEU A 125 17.92 10.32 4.17
CA LEU A 125 18.14 11.57 3.43
C LEU A 125 17.79 12.79 4.30
N VAL A 126 16.65 12.78 4.97
CA VAL A 126 16.20 13.87 5.84
C VAL A 126 17.18 14.05 7.01
N GLU A 127 17.58 12.96 7.65
CA GLU A 127 18.54 12.97 8.77
C GLU A 127 19.94 13.43 8.33
N SER A 128 20.47 12.85 7.26
CA SER A 128 21.81 13.17 6.75
C SER A 128 21.95 14.58 6.20
N THR A 129 20.85 15.21 5.78
CA THR A 129 20.84 16.59 5.26
C THR A 129 20.31 17.61 6.26
N GLN A 130 19.70 17.16 7.36
CA GLN A 130 18.99 17.98 8.36
C GLN A 130 18.02 18.99 7.71
N CYS A 131 17.38 18.57 6.61
CA CYS A 131 16.45 19.42 5.89
C CYS A 131 15.05 19.39 6.52
N SER A 132 14.24 20.41 6.25
CA SER A 132 12.83 20.40 6.66
C SER A 132 11.97 19.59 5.68
N ASP A 133 10.82 19.08 6.16
CA ASP A 133 9.82 18.40 5.33
C ASP A 133 9.46 19.20 4.07
N ARG A 134 9.32 20.53 4.21
CA ARG A 134 9.03 21.43 3.09
C ARG A 134 10.14 21.41 2.04
N ALA A 135 11.40 21.41 2.46
CA ALA A 135 12.54 21.36 1.55
C ALA A 135 12.65 20.00 0.85
N ALA A 136 12.44 18.91 1.59
CA ALA A 136 12.42 17.55 1.05
C ALA A 136 11.25 17.34 0.07
N TYR A 137 10.05 17.82 0.40
CA TYR A 137 8.90 17.80 -0.51
C TYR A 137 9.18 18.57 -1.81
N ALA A 138 9.78 19.77 -1.70
CA ALA A 138 10.17 20.55 -2.86
C ALA A 138 11.25 19.84 -3.70
N PHE A 139 12.19 19.14 -3.06
CA PHE A 139 13.19 18.31 -3.73
C PHE A 139 12.54 17.17 -4.51
N VAL A 140 11.62 16.40 -3.93
CA VAL A 140 10.90 15.31 -4.63
C VAL A 140 10.11 15.86 -5.83
N ARG A 141 9.46 17.02 -5.67
CA ARG A 141 8.76 17.68 -6.79
C ARG A 141 9.70 18.09 -7.91
N ARG A 142 10.87 18.66 -7.60
CA ARG A 142 11.87 19.01 -8.60
C ARG A 142 12.39 17.76 -9.31
N LEU A 143 12.67 16.69 -8.56
CA LEU A 143 13.05 15.38 -9.10
C LEU A 143 12.03 14.87 -10.12
N LEU A 144 10.74 14.92 -9.79
CA LEU A 144 9.69 14.51 -10.72
C LEU A 144 9.59 15.42 -11.97
N SER A 145 9.95 16.70 -11.86
CA SER A 145 9.85 17.65 -12.99
C SER A 145 10.97 17.51 -14.03
N PHE A 146 12.19 17.16 -13.63
CA PHE A 146 13.31 17.08 -14.58
C PHE A 146 13.47 15.73 -15.26
N LEU A 147 12.72 14.70 -14.82
CA LEU A 147 12.80 13.38 -15.42
C LEU A 147 12.05 13.30 -16.77
N PRO A 148 12.50 12.44 -17.70
CA PRO A 148 11.79 12.18 -18.95
C PRO A 148 10.37 11.64 -18.71
N ARG A 149 9.51 11.78 -19.71
CA ARG A 149 8.15 11.21 -19.67
C ARG A 149 8.18 9.69 -19.46
N PHE A 150 7.17 9.17 -18.77
CA PHE A 150 7.04 7.77 -18.37
C PHE A 150 8.15 7.28 -17.45
N SER A 151 8.81 8.21 -16.74
CA SER A 151 9.78 7.86 -15.72
C SER A 151 9.12 7.60 -14.38
N ARG A 152 9.87 6.93 -13.52
CA ARG A 152 9.46 6.56 -12.18
C ARG A 152 10.48 7.02 -11.17
N VAL A 153 9.99 7.53 -10.05
CA VAL A 153 10.76 7.74 -8.83
C VAL A 153 10.29 6.72 -7.80
N VAL A 154 11.22 5.98 -7.21
CA VAL A 154 10.99 5.03 -6.11
C VAL A 154 11.66 5.60 -4.87
N LEU A 155 10.90 5.81 -3.80
CA LEU A 155 11.40 6.32 -2.52
C LEU A 155 11.15 5.25 -1.46
N GLY A 156 12.23 4.68 -0.91
CA GLY A 156 12.13 3.86 0.29
C GLY A 156 11.95 4.73 1.53
N TYR A 157 11.17 4.27 2.50
CA TYR A 157 11.01 4.93 3.79
C TYR A 157 10.63 3.91 4.88
N ASP A 158 10.90 4.25 6.13
CA ASP A 158 10.51 3.45 7.30
C ASP A 158 9.02 3.69 7.62
N GLY A 159 8.27 2.61 7.79
CA GLY A 159 6.85 2.64 8.15
C GLY A 159 6.56 3.03 9.59
N ASP A 160 7.59 3.15 10.45
CA ASP A 160 7.41 3.59 11.83
C ASP A 160 6.83 5.01 11.90
N PRO A 161 5.73 5.24 12.65
CA PRO A 161 5.16 6.58 12.81
C PRO A 161 6.13 7.61 13.43
N THR A 162 7.18 7.16 14.10
CA THR A 162 8.22 8.01 14.69
C THR A 162 9.39 8.29 13.73
N ALA A 163 9.38 7.70 12.54
CA ALA A 163 10.44 7.87 11.55
C ALA A 163 10.52 9.32 11.04
N SER A 164 11.74 9.75 10.72
CA SER A 164 12.07 11.12 10.34
C SER A 164 11.27 11.64 9.13
N ALA A 165 10.86 10.77 8.20
CA ALA A 165 10.10 11.16 7.00
C ALA A 165 8.59 10.91 7.10
N ALA A 166 8.03 10.50 8.24
CA ALA A 166 6.63 10.09 8.35
C ALA A 166 5.63 11.17 7.89
N SER A 167 5.82 12.42 8.35
CA SER A 167 5.00 13.58 7.96
C SER A 167 5.13 13.91 6.46
N LEU A 168 6.36 13.89 5.95
CA LEU A 168 6.65 14.08 4.53
C LEU A 168 5.95 13.03 3.65
N VAL A 169 6.01 11.75 4.02
CA VAL A 169 5.38 10.65 3.27
C VAL A 169 3.87 10.84 3.18
N SER A 170 3.22 11.29 4.26
CA SER A 170 1.79 11.62 4.25
C SER A 170 1.49 12.69 3.18
N SER A 171 2.32 13.73 3.10
CA SER A 171 2.20 14.80 2.10
C SER A 171 2.42 14.30 0.66
N LEU A 172 3.32 13.33 0.46
CA LEU A 172 3.62 12.75 -0.86
C LEU A 172 2.52 11.83 -1.40
N ARG A 173 1.66 11.27 -0.52
CA ARG A 173 0.49 10.48 -0.93
C ARG A 173 -0.63 11.35 -1.50
N CYS A 174 -0.64 12.65 -1.20
CA CYS A 174 -1.67 13.57 -1.66
C CYS A 174 -1.60 13.79 -3.19
N PRO A 175 -2.73 13.71 -3.92
CA PRO A 175 -2.77 14.01 -5.35
C PRO A 175 -2.29 15.43 -5.71
N GLN A 176 -2.33 16.37 -4.76
CA GLN A 176 -1.83 17.74 -4.93
C GLN A 176 -0.32 17.80 -5.25
N LEU A 177 0.43 16.74 -4.94
CA LEU A 177 1.82 16.58 -5.37
C LEU A 177 1.98 16.80 -6.88
N TRP A 178 1.00 16.40 -7.67
CA TRP A 178 1.09 16.41 -9.12
C TRP A 178 0.71 17.75 -9.76
N VAL A 179 0.16 18.69 -8.99
CA VAL A 179 -0.27 19.99 -9.51
C VAL A 179 0.94 20.77 -10.06
N GLY A 180 0.86 21.15 -11.33
CA GLY A 180 1.88 21.95 -12.00
C GLY A 180 3.16 21.20 -12.40
N ILE A 181 3.22 19.87 -12.25
CA ILE A 181 4.37 19.08 -12.72
C ILE A 181 4.28 18.91 -14.25
N GLN A 182 5.34 19.32 -14.95
CA GLN A 182 5.53 19.10 -16.39
C GLN A 182 6.89 18.41 -16.61
N PRO A 183 6.95 17.24 -17.24
CA PRO A 183 8.22 16.55 -17.52
C PRO A 183 9.12 17.35 -18.49
N MET A 184 10.42 17.41 -18.20
CA MET A 184 11.39 18.29 -18.89
C MET A 184 11.73 17.88 -20.34
N HIS A 185 11.50 16.62 -20.74
CA HIS A 185 11.87 16.09 -22.06
C HIS A 185 10.66 15.61 -22.89
N ASP A 186 9.60 16.41 -22.96
CA ASP A 186 8.43 16.07 -23.76
C ASP A 186 8.49 16.64 -25.19
N VAL A 187 8.65 15.75 -26.16
CA VAL A 187 8.53 16.07 -27.60
C VAL A 187 7.09 15.87 -28.09
N LEU A 188 6.22 15.24 -27.28
CA LEU A 188 4.87 14.85 -27.67
C LEU A 188 3.83 15.84 -27.13
N SER A 189 3.20 16.58 -28.03
CA SER A 189 1.99 17.37 -27.73
C SER A 189 0.81 16.45 -27.39
N GLY A 190 0.11 16.70 -26.27
CA GLY A 190 -1.09 15.93 -25.93
C GLY A 190 -1.79 16.33 -24.62
N PRO A 191 -3.10 16.05 -24.48
CA PRO A 191 -3.97 16.42 -23.34
C PRO A 191 -3.78 15.47 -22.13
N PRO A 192 -4.49 15.69 -20.99
CA PRO A 192 -3.90 15.85 -19.66
C PRO A 192 -3.12 14.67 -19.12
N TRP A 193 -2.07 15.01 -18.38
CA TRP A 193 -1.17 14.13 -17.66
C TRP A 193 -1.93 13.39 -16.54
N THR A 194 -2.09 12.08 -16.70
CA THR A 194 -2.39 11.25 -15.54
C THR A 194 -1.07 10.88 -14.88
N HIS A 195 -0.93 11.21 -13.61
CA HIS A 195 0.18 10.78 -12.77
C HIS A 195 -0.36 9.82 -11.72
N ALA A 196 0.52 9.01 -11.13
CA ALA A 196 0.12 8.12 -10.05
C ALA A 196 1.17 8.07 -8.94
N THR A 197 0.69 8.12 -7.71
CA THR A 197 1.45 7.73 -6.52
C THR A 197 1.05 6.31 -6.14
N LEU A 198 2.02 5.41 -6.00
CA LEU A 198 1.83 4.03 -5.58
C LEU A 198 2.47 3.87 -4.20
N SER A 199 1.69 3.60 -3.17
CA SER A 199 2.19 3.22 -1.85
C SER A 199 2.23 1.70 -1.76
N VAL A 200 3.41 1.15 -1.52
CA VAL A 200 3.63 -0.31 -1.44
C VAL A 200 4.20 -0.63 -0.07
N ARG A 201 3.49 -1.48 0.68
CA ARG A 201 3.96 -2.05 1.94
C ARG A 201 4.24 -3.53 1.75
N VAL A 202 5.40 -3.97 2.22
CA VAL A 202 5.83 -5.36 2.14
C VAL A 202 5.55 -6.04 3.47
N HIS A 203 4.75 -7.09 3.45
CA HIS A 203 4.38 -7.87 4.61
C HIS A 203 5.03 -9.25 4.57
N PRO A 204 5.56 -9.76 5.69
CA PRO A 204 6.04 -11.13 5.76
C PRO A 204 4.86 -12.11 5.83
N ALA A 205 5.01 -13.32 5.29
CA ALA A 205 3.95 -14.32 5.35
C ALA A 205 3.54 -14.68 6.80
N ALA A 206 4.47 -14.62 7.75
CA ALA A 206 4.21 -14.81 9.18
C ALA A 206 3.19 -13.80 9.75
N PHE A 207 3.19 -12.55 9.27
CA PHE A 207 2.22 -11.54 9.69
C PHE A 207 0.79 -11.89 9.23
N VAL A 208 0.66 -12.36 7.98
CA VAL A 208 -0.65 -12.75 7.43
C VAL A 208 -1.18 -14.00 8.12
N ARG A 209 -0.29 -14.94 8.43
CA ARG A 209 -0.61 -16.12 9.24
C ARG A 209 -1.11 -15.71 10.64
N TYR A 210 -0.45 -14.76 11.30
CA TYR A 210 -0.91 -14.23 12.59
C TYR A 210 -2.33 -13.64 12.48
N ILE A 211 -2.63 -12.90 11.40
CA ILE A 211 -3.98 -12.37 11.17
C ILE A 211 -5.01 -13.51 11.09
N HIS A 212 -4.69 -14.57 10.35
CA HIS A 212 -5.57 -15.73 10.22
C HIS A 212 -5.76 -16.47 11.54
N GLU A 213 -4.68 -16.76 12.27
CA GLU A 213 -4.73 -17.51 13.53
C GLU A 213 -5.39 -16.73 14.68
N THR A 214 -5.17 -15.41 14.73
CA THR A 214 -5.64 -14.57 15.84
C THR A 214 -7.04 -14.00 15.60
N TYR A 215 -7.36 -13.62 14.36
CA TYR A 215 -8.61 -12.95 14.02
C TYR A 215 -9.55 -13.84 13.19
N GLY A 216 -9.12 -15.03 12.75
CA GLY A 216 -9.91 -15.92 11.90
C GLY A 216 -10.13 -15.36 10.49
N LEU A 217 -9.28 -14.43 10.05
CA LEU A 217 -9.40 -13.75 8.75
C LEU A 217 -8.35 -14.27 7.78
N ALA A 218 -8.78 -15.02 6.75
CA ALA A 218 -7.90 -15.37 5.65
C ALA A 218 -7.63 -14.14 4.76
N PRO A 219 -6.43 -14.03 4.15
CA PRO A 219 -6.21 -13.04 3.10
C PRO A 219 -7.20 -13.23 1.94
N PRO A 220 -7.47 -12.21 1.13
CA PRO A 220 -8.37 -12.34 0.00
C PRO A 220 -7.75 -13.16 -1.14
N ALA A 221 -8.59 -13.94 -1.84
CA ALA A 221 -8.18 -14.66 -3.04
C ALA A 221 -7.71 -13.71 -4.15
N SER A 222 -6.81 -14.17 -5.00
CA SER A 222 -6.31 -13.37 -6.12
C SER A 222 -7.37 -13.14 -7.19
N HIS A 223 -7.57 -11.87 -7.56
CA HIS A 223 -8.42 -11.47 -8.67
C HIS A 223 -7.92 -12.01 -10.03
N ALA A 224 -8.82 -12.01 -11.02
CA ALA A 224 -8.55 -12.36 -12.41
C ALA A 224 -7.29 -11.71 -13.02
N SER A 225 -7.08 -10.43 -12.73
CA SER A 225 -5.94 -9.66 -13.22
C SER A 225 -4.64 -10.17 -12.62
N LEU A 226 -4.63 -10.39 -11.31
CA LEU A 226 -3.46 -10.86 -10.57
C LEU A 226 -3.11 -12.31 -10.96
N ARG A 227 -4.12 -13.18 -11.12
CA ARG A 227 -3.93 -14.54 -11.69
C ARG A 227 -3.27 -14.50 -13.06
N ARG A 228 -3.80 -13.71 -14.00
CA ARG A 228 -3.16 -13.57 -15.33
C ARG A 228 -1.73 -13.04 -15.22
N ALA A 229 -1.50 -12.04 -14.37
CA ALA A 229 -0.16 -11.50 -14.14
C ALA A 229 0.81 -12.55 -13.58
N ALA A 230 0.35 -13.44 -12.70
CA ALA A 230 1.19 -14.53 -12.16
C ALA A 230 1.59 -15.55 -13.24
N TYR A 231 0.67 -15.92 -14.14
CA TYR A 231 0.99 -16.79 -15.28
C TYR A 231 1.95 -16.10 -16.27
N GLU A 232 1.69 -14.83 -16.60
CA GLU A 232 2.58 -14.03 -17.46
C GLU A 232 3.98 -13.91 -16.85
N ASP A 233 4.09 -13.68 -15.54
CA ASP A 233 5.37 -13.54 -14.83
C ASP A 233 6.13 -14.87 -14.73
N ALA A 234 5.41 -16.00 -14.72
CA ALA A 234 5.95 -17.35 -14.82
C ALA A 234 6.26 -17.78 -16.26
N LEU A 235 6.03 -16.92 -17.26
CA LEU A 235 6.18 -17.22 -18.70
C LEU A 235 5.29 -18.38 -19.17
N LEU A 236 4.09 -18.51 -18.57
CA LEU A 236 3.10 -19.52 -18.90
C LEU A 236 1.87 -18.90 -19.55
N THR A 237 1.21 -19.66 -20.42
CA THR A 237 -0.08 -19.25 -21.00
C THR A 237 -1.18 -19.39 -19.96
N TYR A 238 -2.00 -18.36 -19.82
CA TYR A 238 -3.17 -18.41 -18.95
C TYR A 238 -4.19 -19.43 -19.50
N PRO A 239 -4.62 -20.43 -18.71
CA PRO A 239 -5.57 -21.44 -19.16
C PRO A 239 -6.94 -20.80 -19.49
N ASN A 240 -7.46 -21.07 -20.69
CA ASN A 240 -8.76 -20.55 -21.13
C ASN A 240 -9.96 -21.19 -20.39
N ASP A 241 -9.78 -22.43 -19.92
CA ASP A 241 -10.83 -23.25 -19.28
C ASP A 241 -10.92 -23.05 -17.76
N ASP A 242 -10.05 -22.20 -17.21
CA ASP A 242 -10.01 -21.93 -15.78
C ASP A 242 -11.23 -21.10 -15.40
N ALA A 243 -12.20 -21.75 -14.74
CA ALA A 243 -13.39 -21.08 -14.24
C ALA A 243 -12.93 -19.90 -13.40
N MET A 244 -13.22 -18.69 -13.88
CA MET A 244 -12.88 -17.47 -13.18
C MET A 244 -13.40 -17.59 -11.75
N PRO A 245 -12.54 -17.60 -10.71
CA PRO A 245 -13.02 -17.58 -9.35
C PRO A 245 -14.02 -16.43 -9.22
N PRO A 246 -15.17 -16.66 -8.56
CA PRO A 246 -16.15 -15.61 -8.38
C PRO A 246 -15.43 -14.44 -7.72
N ASP A 247 -15.57 -13.23 -8.26
CA ASP A 247 -15.07 -11.99 -7.65
C ASP A 247 -15.78 -11.85 -6.29
N THR A 248 -15.19 -12.47 -5.28
CA THR A 248 -15.67 -12.44 -3.91
C THR A 248 -15.14 -11.13 -3.35
N SER A 249 -16.03 -10.24 -2.94
CA SER A 249 -15.61 -9.02 -2.27
C SER A 249 -14.76 -9.40 -1.06
N PRO A 250 -13.54 -8.83 -0.90
CA PRO A 250 -12.72 -9.12 0.26
C PRO A 250 -13.48 -8.79 1.53
N ASP A 251 -13.28 -9.58 2.59
CA ASP A 251 -13.82 -9.23 3.90
C ASP A 251 -13.25 -7.88 4.33
N MET A 252 -14.10 -6.86 4.44
CA MET A 252 -13.66 -5.50 4.79
C MET A 252 -12.90 -5.45 6.12
N ARG A 253 -13.18 -6.41 7.03
CA ARG A 253 -12.47 -6.54 8.31
C ARG A 253 -10.99 -6.88 8.10
N PHE A 254 -10.65 -7.60 7.03
CA PHE A 254 -9.26 -7.95 6.72
C PHE A 254 -8.40 -6.70 6.58
N TRP A 255 -8.83 -5.73 5.77
CA TRP A 255 -8.08 -4.48 5.56
C TRP A 255 -7.93 -3.66 6.84
N SER A 256 -8.99 -3.54 7.64
CA SER A 256 -8.91 -2.84 8.93
C SER A 256 -7.94 -3.53 9.89
N VAL A 257 -8.00 -4.87 9.99
CA VAL A 257 -7.10 -5.64 10.86
C VAL A 257 -5.66 -5.56 10.37
N VAL A 258 -5.40 -5.71 9.08
CA VAL A 258 -4.07 -5.52 8.47
C VAL A 258 -3.52 -4.14 8.82
N HIS A 259 -4.31 -3.09 8.61
CA HIS A 259 -3.88 -1.72 8.89
C HIS A 259 -3.48 -1.53 10.36
N HIS A 260 -4.33 -1.96 11.30
CA HIS A 260 -4.07 -1.80 12.72
C HIS A 260 -2.94 -2.71 13.23
N ALA A 261 -2.89 -3.96 12.78
CA ALA A 261 -1.86 -4.91 13.19
C ALA A 261 -0.48 -4.52 12.63
N ALA A 262 -0.42 -4.03 11.39
CA ALA A 262 0.82 -3.53 10.81
C ALA A 262 1.35 -2.30 11.56
N ARG A 263 0.47 -1.37 11.96
CA ARG A 263 0.86 -0.16 12.71
C ARG A 263 1.33 -0.45 14.14
N ARG A 264 0.84 -1.51 14.78
CA ARG A 264 1.37 -1.97 16.08
C ARG A 264 2.78 -2.58 15.94
N GLY A 265 3.15 -2.99 14.73
CA GLY A 265 4.45 -3.58 14.46
C GLY A 265 4.63 -4.98 15.07
N PRO A 266 5.81 -5.57 14.88
CA PRO A 266 6.11 -6.93 15.32
C PRO A 266 6.13 -7.13 16.83
N TRP A 267 6.49 -6.08 17.58
CA TRP A 267 6.62 -6.12 19.03
C TRP A 267 5.30 -5.85 19.77
N GLY A 268 4.27 -5.37 19.07
CA GLY A 268 3.00 -4.99 19.68
C GLY A 268 3.08 -3.58 20.25
N VAL A 269 2.18 -3.27 21.18
CA VAL A 269 2.15 -1.94 21.80
C VAL A 269 3.21 -1.89 22.89
N LEU A 270 4.28 -1.11 22.66
CA LEU A 270 5.47 -1.04 23.54
C LEU A 270 5.14 -0.66 24.99
N ASP A 271 4.06 0.09 25.22
CA ASP A 271 3.68 0.60 26.54
C ASP A 271 2.67 -0.30 27.30
N GLU A 272 2.19 -1.39 26.69
CA GLU A 272 1.24 -2.31 27.33
C GLU A 272 1.96 -3.57 27.86
N PRO A 273 2.07 -3.76 29.19
CA PRO A 273 2.69 -4.94 29.77
C PRO A 273 1.92 -6.21 29.38
N GLY A 274 2.57 -7.10 28.62
CA GLY A 274 1.97 -8.33 28.10
C GLY A 274 1.46 -8.22 26.66
N SER A 275 1.58 -7.07 26.01
CA SER A 275 1.34 -6.93 24.57
C SER A 275 2.42 -7.68 23.80
N THR A 276 2.13 -8.94 23.47
CA THR A 276 2.93 -9.69 22.51
C THR A 276 2.47 -9.28 21.13
N GLY A 277 3.29 -8.56 20.39
CA GLY A 277 3.04 -8.35 18.96
C GLY A 277 3.01 -9.66 18.18
N TRP A 278 2.88 -9.58 16.86
CA TRP A 278 2.76 -10.78 16.04
C TRP A 278 4.04 -11.63 15.99
N TRP A 279 5.18 -11.16 16.53
CA TRP A 279 6.36 -11.99 16.84
C TRP A 279 6.25 -12.83 18.11
N GLY A 280 5.38 -12.46 19.06
CA GLY A 280 5.21 -13.19 20.31
C GLY A 280 4.16 -14.30 20.25
N ALA A 281 3.47 -14.47 19.12
CA ALA A 281 2.69 -15.66 18.82
C ALA A 281 3.59 -16.92 18.84
N PRO A 282 3.08 -18.14 19.13
CA PRO A 282 3.90 -19.34 19.35
C PRO A 282 4.92 -19.56 18.23
N PRO A 283 6.06 -20.25 18.50
CA PRO A 283 7.28 -20.21 17.69
C PRO A 283 7.04 -20.88 16.34
N THR A 284 6.45 -20.13 15.43
CA THR A 284 6.38 -20.46 14.02
C THR A 284 7.73 -20.09 13.44
N ARG A 285 8.24 -20.92 12.53
CA ARG A 285 9.54 -20.71 11.90
C ARG A 285 9.65 -19.27 11.47
N TRP A 286 10.72 -18.61 11.91
CA TRP A 286 11.06 -17.26 11.49
C TRP A 286 11.36 -17.38 10.01
N ALA A 287 10.36 -17.10 9.18
CA ALA A 287 10.50 -17.25 7.75
C ALA A 287 11.67 -16.36 7.32
N SER A 288 12.71 -16.96 6.74
CA SER A 288 13.83 -16.16 6.27
C SER A 288 13.39 -15.49 4.97
N LEU A 289 13.23 -14.17 5.04
CA LEU A 289 12.70 -13.34 3.96
C LEU A 289 13.80 -12.88 3.00
N GLU A 290 15.03 -13.35 3.21
CA GLU A 290 16.16 -13.07 2.35
C GLU A 290 16.21 -14.07 1.18
N ALA A 291 16.39 -13.53 -0.02
CA ALA A 291 16.45 -14.30 -1.26
C ALA A 291 17.40 -15.51 -1.18
N GLY A 292 18.50 -15.44 -0.42
CA GLY A 292 19.51 -16.50 -0.30
C GLY A 292 19.12 -17.69 0.58
N ALA A 293 18.14 -17.54 1.47
CA ALA A 293 17.67 -18.60 2.37
C ALA A 293 16.23 -19.07 2.05
N ALA A 294 15.54 -18.35 1.17
CA ALA A 294 14.19 -18.63 0.72
C ALA A 294 14.07 -19.96 -0.04
N ARG A 295 13.06 -20.76 0.29
CA ARG A 295 12.59 -21.85 -0.59
C ARG A 295 11.99 -21.28 -1.86
N THR A 296 12.18 -22.02 -2.95
CA THR A 296 11.88 -21.55 -4.30
C THR A 296 10.59 -22.17 -4.80
N HIS A 297 9.67 -21.33 -5.28
CA HIS A 297 8.33 -21.74 -5.72
C HIS A 297 8.18 -21.55 -7.23
N SER A 298 8.01 -22.63 -8.00
CA SER A 298 7.88 -22.57 -9.47
C SER A 298 6.45 -22.31 -9.95
N GLU A 299 5.45 -22.77 -9.22
CA GLU A 299 4.05 -22.73 -9.67
C GLU A 299 3.47 -21.30 -9.63
N PRO A 300 2.65 -20.89 -10.62
CA PRO A 300 2.08 -19.53 -10.66
C PRO A 300 0.94 -19.31 -9.66
N VAL A 301 0.32 -20.39 -9.18
CA VAL A 301 -0.77 -20.39 -8.21
C VAL A 301 -0.28 -21.12 -6.96
N MET A 302 -0.61 -20.60 -5.78
CA MET A 302 -0.30 -21.21 -4.48
C MET A 302 -1.58 -21.26 -3.66
N SER A 303 -1.80 -22.38 -2.96
CA SER A 303 -2.92 -22.45 -2.03
C SER A 303 -2.57 -21.78 -0.71
N TRP A 304 -3.59 -21.26 -0.01
CA TRP A 304 -3.39 -20.73 1.34
C TRP A 304 -2.88 -21.80 2.32
N ASP A 305 -3.28 -23.06 2.15
CA ASP A 305 -2.83 -24.16 2.98
C ASP A 305 -1.33 -24.43 2.81
N ASP A 306 -0.79 -24.32 1.59
CA ASP A 306 0.65 -24.45 1.32
C ASP A 306 1.44 -23.38 2.06
N ILE A 307 0.93 -22.14 2.08
CA ILE A 307 1.57 -21.01 2.75
C ILE A 307 1.52 -21.14 4.27
N LEU A 308 0.43 -21.70 4.82
CA LEU A 308 0.33 -21.98 6.26
C LEU A 308 1.35 -23.04 6.70
N GLN A 309 1.64 -24.01 5.83
CA GLN A 309 2.64 -25.05 6.08
C GLN A 309 4.07 -24.54 5.90
N ASP A 310 4.32 -23.70 4.89
CA ASP A 310 5.64 -23.19 4.54
C ASP A 310 5.58 -21.70 4.13
N THR A 311 6.07 -20.84 5.02
CA THR A 311 6.12 -19.39 4.84
C THR A 311 7.44 -18.90 4.24
N ASP A 312 8.42 -19.78 4.03
CA ASP A 312 9.75 -19.40 3.57
C ASP A 312 9.73 -18.89 2.13
N GLY A 313 10.38 -17.75 1.90
CA GLY A 313 10.50 -17.16 0.56
C GLY A 313 9.24 -16.47 0.02
N CYS A 314 8.18 -16.36 0.82
CA CYS A 314 6.93 -15.71 0.46
C CYS A 314 6.78 -14.35 1.16
N LEU A 315 6.25 -13.38 0.43
CA LEU A 315 5.88 -12.07 0.96
C LEU A 315 4.57 -11.60 0.34
N PHE A 316 3.90 -10.68 1.02
CA PHE A 316 2.67 -10.07 0.55
C PHE A 316 2.90 -8.59 0.29
N LEU A 317 2.32 -8.10 -0.81
CA LEU A 317 2.34 -6.70 -1.19
C LEU A 317 0.96 -6.10 -0.94
N GLU A 318 0.89 -5.17 -0.01
CA GLU A 318 -0.22 -4.24 0.15
C GLU A 318 0.07 -3.03 -0.74
N THR A 319 -0.70 -2.87 -1.82
CA THR A 319 -0.49 -1.80 -2.79
C THR A 319 -1.71 -0.87 -2.82
N HIS A 320 -1.47 0.42 -2.61
CA HIS A 320 -2.46 1.49 -2.78
C HIS A 320 -2.01 2.43 -3.90
N ILE A 321 -2.87 2.68 -4.86
CA ILE A 321 -2.61 3.56 -5.99
C ILE A 321 -3.52 4.77 -5.90
N TYR A 322 -2.91 5.96 -5.92
CA TYR A 322 -3.59 7.25 -5.95
C TYR A 322 -3.30 7.93 -7.29
N GLN A 323 -4.33 8.07 -8.12
CA GLN A 323 -4.19 8.76 -9.41
C GLN A 323 -4.43 10.26 -9.25
N SER A 324 -3.81 11.06 -10.11
CA SER A 324 -4.10 12.52 -10.18
C SER A 324 -5.56 12.82 -10.54
N THR A 325 -6.31 11.84 -11.04
CA THR A 325 -7.76 11.92 -11.30
C THR A 325 -8.62 11.72 -10.05
N GLY A 326 -8.02 11.41 -8.89
CA GLY A 326 -8.72 11.08 -7.65
C GLY A 326 -9.11 9.61 -7.51
N LYS A 327 -8.89 8.78 -8.53
CA LYS A 327 -9.16 7.34 -8.44
C LYS A 327 -8.17 6.64 -7.52
N GLN A 328 -8.70 5.83 -6.62
CA GLN A 328 -7.92 4.94 -5.76
C GLN A 328 -8.13 3.47 -6.14
N VAL A 329 -7.07 2.68 -6.08
CA VAL A 329 -7.11 1.22 -6.24
C VAL A 329 -6.25 0.58 -5.18
N ASP A 330 -6.80 -0.40 -4.48
CA ASP A 330 -6.10 -1.19 -3.48
C ASP A 330 -5.98 -2.64 -3.99
N GLU A 331 -4.82 -3.26 -3.86
CA GLU A 331 -4.57 -4.64 -4.27
C GLU A 331 -3.71 -5.36 -3.22
N TRP A 332 -4.08 -6.60 -2.93
CA TRP A 332 -3.30 -7.52 -2.10
C TRP A 332 -2.71 -8.60 -3.01
N ALA A 333 -1.38 -8.71 -3.05
CA ALA A 333 -0.69 -9.64 -3.93
C ALA A 333 0.31 -10.52 -3.19
N LEU A 334 0.34 -11.81 -3.52
CA LEU A 334 1.39 -12.72 -3.08
C LEU A 334 2.58 -12.64 -4.04
N CYS A 335 3.79 -12.61 -3.49
CA CYS A 335 5.00 -12.82 -4.25
C CYS A 335 5.87 -13.87 -3.59
N ALA A 336 6.59 -14.65 -4.39
CA ALA A 336 7.53 -15.65 -3.89
C ALA A 336 8.78 -15.71 -4.76
N TYR A 337 9.92 -16.08 -4.17
CA TYR A 337 11.15 -16.31 -4.92
C TYR A 337 11.04 -17.59 -5.76
N ASP A 338 11.47 -17.52 -7.02
CA ASP A 338 11.61 -18.69 -7.89
C ASP A 338 12.98 -19.37 -7.72
N THR A 339 13.22 -20.43 -8.49
CA THR A 339 14.48 -21.20 -8.48
C THR A 339 15.72 -20.39 -8.89
N HIS A 340 15.52 -19.21 -9.48
CA HIS A 340 16.58 -18.27 -9.87
C HIS A 340 16.71 -17.12 -8.87
N HIS A 341 16.09 -17.23 -7.69
CA HIS A 341 16.03 -16.19 -6.67
C HIS A 341 15.45 -14.85 -7.19
N ARG A 342 14.56 -14.93 -8.19
CA ARG A 342 13.79 -13.79 -8.70
C ARG A 342 12.47 -13.71 -7.96
N LEU A 343 12.08 -12.51 -7.55
CA LEU A 343 10.79 -12.32 -6.91
C LEU A 343 9.69 -12.34 -7.98
N ARG A 344 8.76 -13.30 -7.89
CA ARG A 344 7.68 -13.50 -8.85
C ARG A 344 6.31 -13.23 -8.24
N ILE A 345 5.40 -12.72 -9.05
CA ILE A 345 3.98 -12.59 -8.69
C ILE A 345 3.36 -13.98 -8.65
N LYS A 346 2.61 -14.27 -7.60
CA LYS A 346 1.86 -15.52 -7.43
C LYS A 346 0.39 -15.22 -7.21
N ALA A 347 -0.47 -16.10 -7.70
CA ALA A 347 -1.87 -16.08 -7.37
C ALA A 347 -2.12 -16.88 -6.10
N LEU A 348 -2.81 -16.28 -5.15
CA LEU A 348 -3.33 -16.97 -3.98
C LEU A 348 -4.71 -17.57 -4.27
N ASP A 349 -4.85 -18.86 -3.99
CA ASP A 349 -6.11 -19.58 -4.07
C ASP A 349 -6.52 -20.14 -2.69
N HIS A 350 -7.83 -20.08 -2.39
CA HIS A 350 -8.43 -20.72 -1.21
C HIS A 350 -9.20 -22.00 -1.57
N TYR A 351 -9.37 -22.28 -2.86
CA TYR A 351 -10.30 -23.29 -3.35
C TYR A 351 -9.63 -24.63 -3.71
N ALA A 352 -8.32 -24.79 -3.46
CA ALA A 352 -7.58 -26.00 -3.85
C ALA A 352 -8.02 -27.28 -3.11
N THR A 353 -8.92 -27.21 -2.11
CA THR A 353 -9.53 -28.40 -1.50
C THR A 353 -10.98 -28.18 -1.07
N ALA A 354 -11.87 -27.72 -1.96
CA ALA A 354 -13.30 -27.94 -1.76
C ALA A 354 -13.69 -29.25 -2.46
N PRO A 355 -13.96 -30.38 -1.75
CA PRO A 355 -14.72 -31.47 -2.37
C PRO A 355 -16.01 -30.85 -2.90
N ILE A 356 -16.35 -31.19 -4.15
CA ILE A 356 -17.59 -30.78 -4.83
C ILE A 356 -18.71 -30.83 -3.80
N ALA A 357 -19.18 -29.66 -3.37
CA ALA A 357 -20.22 -29.57 -2.37
C ALA A 357 -21.41 -30.39 -2.89
N PRO A 358 -21.97 -31.32 -2.09
CA PRO A 358 -23.24 -31.92 -2.46
C PRO A 358 -24.25 -30.78 -2.69
N PRO A 359 -25.19 -30.93 -3.64
CA PRO A 359 -26.12 -29.88 -4.00
C PRO A 359 -26.78 -29.29 -2.75
N PRO A 360 -26.99 -27.96 -2.70
CA PRO A 360 -27.43 -27.28 -1.50
C PRO A 360 -28.68 -27.96 -0.94
N PRO A 361 -28.73 -28.25 0.38
CA PRO A 361 -29.94 -28.77 0.99
C PRO A 361 -31.07 -27.77 0.73
N GLN A 362 -32.15 -28.28 0.15
CA GLN A 362 -33.36 -27.50 -0.13
C GLN A 362 -33.81 -26.78 1.14
N HIS A 363 -33.92 -25.45 1.03
CA HIS A 363 -34.47 -24.50 2.00
C HIS A 363 -35.20 -25.12 3.21
N THR A 364 -34.49 -25.31 4.32
CA THR A 364 -35.16 -25.22 5.63
C THR A 364 -35.30 -23.74 5.93
N GLN A 365 -36.47 -23.18 5.62
CA GLN A 365 -36.90 -21.86 6.05
C GLN A 365 -36.85 -21.81 7.58
N VAL A 366 -35.79 -21.23 8.13
CA VAL A 366 -35.78 -20.81 9.53
C VAL A 366 -36.55 -19.48 9.58
N PRO A 367 -37.69 -19.39 10.26
CA PRO A 367 -38.46 -18.15 10.29
C PRO A 367 -37.69 -17.12 11.11
N PHE A 368 -37.24 -16.05 10.45
CA PHE A 368 -36.72 -14.86 11.12
C PHE A 368 -37.90 -14.18 11.82
N ASN A 369 -38.02 -14.41 13.13
CA ASN A 369 -39.10 -13.86 13.93
C ASN A 369 -38.79 -12.39 14.26
N LEU A 370 -39.45 -11.46 13.55
CA LEU A 370 -39.34 -10.01 13.75
C LEU A 370 -40.13 -9.47 14.97
N HIS A 371 -40.76 -10.36 15.74
CA HIS A 371 -41.57 -9.99 16.89
C HIS A 371 -40.88 -10.41 18.20
N GLU A 372 -40.67 -9.44 19.09
CA GLU A 372 -40.22 -9.69 20.45
C GLU A 372 -41.29 -10.49 21.20
N THR A 373 -40.87 -11.54 21.91
CA THR A 373 -41.75 -12.26 22.83
C THR A 373 -42.02 -11.42 24.08
N PRO A 374 -43.14 -11.64 24.81
CA PRO A 374 -43.46 -10.91 26.04
C PRO A 374 -42.34 -10.98 27.09
N GLN A 375 -41.64 -12.11 27.21
CA GLN A 375 -40.48 -12.26 28.11
C GLN A 375 -39.26 -11.43 27.68
N GLN A 376 -39.02 -11.28 26.38
CA GLN A 376 -37.93 -10.44 25.88
C GLN A 376 -38.22 -8.96 26.13
N ARG A 377 -39.49 -8.56 26.01
CA ARG A 377 -39.95 -7.21 26.30
C ARG A 377 -39.80 -6.86 27.78
N GLU A 378 -40.22 -7.75 28.69
CA GLU A 378 -40.01 -7.58 30.13
C GLU A 378 -38.52 -7.48 30.50
N ARG A 379 -37.64 -8.26 29.85
CA ARG A 379 -36.20 -8.16 30.10
C ARG A 379 -35.63 -6.84 29.63
N ARG A 380 -36.04 -6.35 28.46
CA ARG A 380 -35.59 -5.04 27.95
C ARG A 380 -35.97 -3.92 28.91
N ASP A 381 -37.19 -3.96 29.45
CA ASP A 381 -37.70 -2.93 30.36
C ASP A 381 -37.02 -2.99 31.76
N GLN A 382 -36.33 -4.10 32.08
CA GLN A 382 -35.55 -4.26 33.33
C GLN A 382 -34.06 -3.88 33.18
N VAL A 383 -33.57 -3.63 31.96
CA VAL A 383 -32.17 -3.22 31.76
C VAL A 383 -32.03 -1.75 32.15
N PRO A 384 -31.26 -1.41 33.21
CA PRO A 384 -31.05 -0.03 33.61
C PRO A 384 -30.26 0.71 32.54
N LEU A 385 -30.79 1.83 32.05
CA LEU A 385 -30.09 2.66 31.08
C LEU A 385 -29.03 3.52 31.80
N PRO A 386 -27.78 3.57 31.30
CA PRO A 386 -26.65 4.17 32.02
C PRO A 386 -26.77 5.66 32.39
N PHE A 387 -27.75 6.40 31.85
CA PHE A 387 -27.89 7.85 32.01
C PHE A 387 -29.17 8.31 32.73
N ALA A 388 -29.99 7.39 33.24
CA ALA A 388 -31.27 7.74 33.86
C ALA A 388 -31.14 8.39 35.27
N TYR A 389 -29.95 8.39 35.88
CA TYR A 389 -29.75 8.80 37.28
C TYR A 389 -29.50 10.30 37.51
N GLN A 390 -29.39 11.14 36.47
CA GLN A 390 -29.09 12.58 36.62
C GLN A 390 -30.32 13.51 36.58
N LEU A 391 -31.55 12.97 36.57
CA LEU A 391 -32.77 13.72 36.23
C LEU A 391 -33.73 13.97 37.41
N GLN A 392 -33.25 14.42 38.58
CA GLN A 392 -34.16 14.82 39.67
C GLN A 392 -34.57 16.31 39.69
N ASP A 393 -33.89 17.23 38.96
CA ASP A 393 -34.11 18.67 39.17
C ASP A 393 -34.37 19.56 37.93
N ALA A 394 -34.76 19.03 36.76
CA ALA A 394 -35.06 19.88 35.60
C ALA A 394 -36.40 19.55 34.91
N THR A 395 -37.27 20.56 34.80
CA THR A 395 -38.58 20.49 34.14
C THR A 395 -38.46 20.27 32.62
N PRO A 396 -39.20 19.33 32.01
CA PRO A 396 -39.03 18.97 30.60
C PRO A 396 -39.81 19.86 29.63
N ARG A 397 -39.19 20.25 28.51
CA ARG A 397 -39.85 20.71 27.28
C ARG A 397 -39.53 19.75 26.13
N GLY A 398 -40.56 19.34 25.39
CA GLY A 398 -40.43 18.70 24.06
C GLY A 398 -40.60 17.18 24.06
N SER A 399 -41.69 16.71 23.42
CA SER A 399 -42.04 15.30 23.25
C SER A 399 -41.87 14.88 21.79
N THR A 400 -40.85 14.09 21.51
CA THR A 400 -40.87 13.07 20.45
C THR A 400 -40.26 11.79 21.05
N GLY A 401 -40.87 10.64 20.75
CA GLY A 401 -40.64 9.31 21.35
C GLY A 401 -39.34 9.09 22.13
N GLN A 402 -39.45 9.13 23.46
CA GLN A 402 -38.55 8.55 24.48
C GLN A 402 -37.03 8.74 24.36
N SER A 403 -36.55 9.79 23.71
CA SER A 403 -35.18 10.28 23.94
C SER A 403 -35.11 11.78 23.77
N THR A 404 -34.99 12.50 24.88
CA THR A 404 -34.72 13.94 24.90
C THR A 404 -33.21 14.12 24.85
N ILE A 405 -32.67 14.57 23.72
CA ILE A 405 -31.26 14.95 23.60
C ILE A 405 -31.15 16.38 24.11
N PHE A 406 -30.39 16.59 25.17
CA PHE A 406 -30.06 17.92 25.67
C PHE A 406 -28.76 18.37 25.00
N PHE A 407 -28.85 19.41 24.20
CA PHE A 407 -27.69 20.15 23.69
C PHE A 407 -27.34 21.21 24.72
N ASP A 408 -26.09 21.19 25.21
CA ASP A 408 -25.55 22.25 26.08
C ASP A 408 -24.66 23.11 25.18
N PRO A 409 -25.13 24.28 24.71
CA PRO A 409 -24.32 25.14 23.87
C PRO A 409 -23.10 25.62 24.65
N GLU A 410 -21.91 25.42 24.09
CA GLU A 410 -20.69 25.96 24.66
C GLU A 410 -20.80 27.49 24.63
N SER A 411 -20.46 28.16 25.74
CA SER A 411 -20.55 29.63 25.86
C SER A 411 -19.57 30.41 24.97
N GLU A 412 -18.84 29.70 24.11
CA GLU A 412 -17.88 30.23 23.13
C GLU A 412 -18.40 30.09 21.69
N ASP A 413 -19.59 29.53 21.49
CA ASP A 413 -20.28 29.44 20.19
C ASP A 413 -21.14 30.71 20.02
N ASP A 414 -20.48 31.85 19.77
CA ASP A 414 -21.16 33.06 19.35
C ASP A 414 -21.80 32.78 17.98
N GLU A 415 -23.13 32.92 17.88
CA GLU A 415 -23.84 32.85 16.60
C GLU A 415 -23.25 33.93 15.67
N ASP A 416 -22.52 33.52 14.63
CA ASP A 416 -22.07 34.43 13.56
C ASP A 416 -23.34 34.99 12.86
N ASP A 417 -23.78 36.18 13.28
CA ASP A 417 -24.93 36.92 12.73
C ASP A 417 -24.71 37.41 11.28
N ASP A 418 -23.53 37.17 10.70
CA ASP A 418 -23.21 37.52 9.31
C ASP A 418 -23.68 36.39 8.37
N ASP A 419 -24.96 36.46 7.96
CA ASP A 419 -25.52 35.57 6.95
C ASP A 419 -24.74 35.78 5.62
N PRO A 420 -23.98 34.79 5.11
CA PRO A 420 -23.13 34.95 3.93
C PRO A 420 -23.90 35.17 2.62
N ASP A 421 -25.23 35.20 2.71
CA ASP A 421 -26.17 35.40 1.63
C ASP A 421 -26.57 36.89 1.45
N ASP A 422 -26.28 37.76 2.44
CA ASP A 422 -26.63 39.20 2.40
C ASP A 422 -25.71 40.05 1.47
N ASP A 423 -24.60 39.49 1.01
CA ASP A 423 -23.66 40.13 0.07
C ASP A 423 -23.97 39.82 -1.42
N LEU A 424 -25.03 39.05 -1.71
CA LEU A 424 -25.32 38.51 -3.06
C LEU A 424 -26.29 39.34 -3.93
N ASP A 425 -26.40 40.65 -3.69
CA ASP A 425 -27.10 41.57 -4.59
C ASP A 425 -26.11 42.52 -5.33
N ILE A 426 -25.34 41.99 -6.29
CA ILE A 426 -24.68 42.75 -7.39
C ILE A 426 -24.74 42.00 -8.72
#